data_AF-A0A6S7GRA0-F1
#
_entry.id   AF-A0A6S7GRA0-F1
#
_cell.length_a   1.000
_cell.length_b   1.000
_cell.length_c   1.000
_cell.angle_alpha   90.00
_cell.angle_beta   90.00
_cell.angle_gamma   90.00
#
_symmetry.space_group_name_H-M   'P 1'
#
loop_
_entity.id
_entity.type
_entity.pdbx_description
1 polymer ?
#
loop_
_entity_poly.entity_id
_entity_poly.type
_entity_poly.pdbx_seq_one_letter_code
_entity_poly.pdbx_strand_id
1 'polypeptide(L)'
;MSEKKFTLTVGRATCLPSNRTDKSTGYLTLVQQLKQFETIGKLPISISSRVNYLSCNDLLERFVSNKAKFHKKCRNKYDKQHYDRASKKRKLSSESVSDTVLPPSTRARYTAQNFQPKCFFCDKEDSAENLTKVQTLELDRKVRNAANHLCDEMLLAKLSEGDMIAVEALYHKSYLSALYNRLRDLQTTKPKADSENAIIEGIVLAEILDYLKNYKASTETIPVFKLSDLKSLYLQCLKEYGCLDLCMENIHSTRLKEKRT
;
A
#
# COMPACT_ATOMS: atom_id res chain seq x y z
N MET A 1 -2.41 1.75 69.69
CA MET A 1 -2.13 0.89 68.52
C MET A 1 -3.10 1.28 67.43
N SER A 2 -2.63 1.97 66.38
CA SER A 2 -3.51 2.63 65.39
C SER A 2 -3.94 1.68 64.28
N GLU A 3 -5.24 1.42 64.23
CA GLU A 3 -5.92 0.75 63.12
C GLU A 3 -5.89 1.64 61.87
N LYS A 4 -5.09 1.27 60.87
CA LYS A 4 -5.09 1.94 59.57
C LYS A 4 -6.34 1.54 58.78
N LYS A 5 -7.34 2.42 58.75
CA LYS A 5 -8.44 2.41 57.79
C LYS A 5 -7.85 2.58 56.37
N PHE A 6 -7.95 1.56 55.53
CA PHE A 6 -7.50 1.65 54.14
C PHE A 6 -8.68 1.95 53.21
N THR A 7 -8.72 3.18 52.74
CA THR A 7 -9.54 3.63 51.62
C THR A 7 -8.86 3.26 50.31
N LEU A 8 -9.56 2.55 49.42
CA LEU A 8 -9.16 2.41 48.02
C LEU A 8 -9.46 3.73 47.31
N THR A 9 -8.49 4.63 47.25
CA THR A 9 -8.58 5.85 46.44
C THR A 9 -8.10 5.57 45.01
N VAL A 10 -9.04 5.51 44.05
CA VAL A 10 -8.73 5.75 42.63
C VAL A 10 -9.88 6.51 41.99
N GLY A 11 -9.69 7.83 41.79
CA GLY A 11 -10.43 8.67 40.85
C GLY A 11 -11.91 8.95 41.17
N ARG A 12 -12.36 10.17 40.88
CA ARG A 12 -13.78 10.57 40.90
C ARG A 12 -14.61 9.62 40.01
N ALA A 13 -15.19 8.58 40.61
CA ALA A 13 -16.23 7.78 40.02
C ALA A 13 -17.28 7.52 41.10
N THR A 14 -18.49 8.03 40.88
CA THR A 14 -19.62 7.85 41.76
C THR A 14 -19.90 6.35 41.97
N CYS A 15 -19.58 5.86 43.16
CA CYS A 15 -19.95 4.52 43.60
C CYS A 15 -21.46 4.51 43.86
N LEU A 16 -22.25 4.17 42.85
CA LEU A 16 -23.69 4.01 43.00
C LEU A 16 -23.98 2.85 44.00
N PRO A 17 -24.84 3.07 45.01
CA PRO A 17 -25.31 1.98 45.85
C PRO A 17 -26.12 0.98 45.02
N SER A 18 -26.04 -0.29 45.39
CA SER A 18 -26.87 -1.34 44.81
C SER A 18 -28.32 -1.11 45.23
N ASN A 19 -29.21 -0.73 44.31
CA ASN A 19 -30.67 -0.56 44.52
C ASN A 19 -31.42 -1.88 44.79
N ARG A 20 -30.73 -2.94 45.24
CA ARG A 20 -31.35 -4.22 45.58
C ARG A 20 -31.66 -4.21 47.07
N THR A 21 -32.92 -4.52 47.40
CA THR A 21 -33.47 -4.59 48.76
C THR A 21 -32.68 -5.56 49.66
N ASP A 22 -31.98 -6.54 49.08
CA ASP A 22 -31.06 -7.43 49.78
C ASP A 22 -29.60 -7.21 49.36
N LYS A 23 -28.86 -6.44 50.16
CA LYS A 23 -27.41 -6.20 49.98
C LYS A 23 -26.60 -7.50 50.01
N SER A 24 -27.05 -8.49 50.78
CA SER A 24 -26.45 -9.81 50.92
C SER A 24 -26.43 -10.60 49.60
N THR A 25 -27.53 -10.57 48.83
CA THR A 25 -27.66 -11.28 47.55
C THR A 25 -26.70 -10.72 46.49
N GLY A 26 -26.43 -9.41 46.52
CA GLY A 26 -25.45 -8.75 45.67
C GLY A 26 -24.00 -9.18 45.95
N TYR A 27 -23.64 -9.36 47.22
CA TYR A 27 -22.31 -9.84 47.60
C TYR A 27 -22.12 -11.32 47.31
N LEU A 28 -23.12 -12.16 47.58
CA LEU A 28 -23.10 -13.59 47.28
C LEU A 28 -22.76 -13.87 45.82
N THR A 29 -23.51 -13.24 44.91
CA THR A 29 -23.29 -13.38 43.46
C THR A 29 -21.88 -12.98 43.04
N LEU A 30 -21.35 -11.88 43.58
CA LEU A 30 -20.00 -11.42 43.26
C LEU A 30 -18.92 -12.36 43.80
N VAL A 31 -19.08 -12.88 45.03
CA VAL A 31 -18.12 -13.80 45.63
C VAL A 31 -18.05 -15.11 44.85
N GLN A 32 -19.21 -15.66 44.45
CA GLN A 32 -19.29 -16.83 43.59
C GLN A 32 -18.60 -16.60 42.24
N GLN A 33 -18.84 -15.44 41.62
CA GLN A 33 -18.18 -15.05 40.37
C GLN A 33 -16.66 -14.95 40.55
N LEU A 34 -16.17 -14.28 41.59
CA LEU A 34 -14.72 -14.15 41.83
C LEU A 34 -14.06 -15.52 41.98
N LYS A 35 -14.67 -16.47 42.71
CA LYS A 35 -14.16 -17.85 42.80
C LYS A 35 -14.14 -18.54 41.45
N GLN A 36 -15.16 -18.36 40.63
CA GLN A 36 -15.19 -18.88 39.26
C GLN A 36 -14.07 -18.26 38.38
N PHE A 37 -13.78 -16.97 38.50
CA PHE A 37 -12.65 -16.37 37.77
C PHE A 37 -11.28 -16.82 38.29
N GLU A 38 -11.17 -17.16 39.58
CA GLU A 38 -9.97 -17.75 40.18
C GLU A 38 -9.66 -19.10 39.55
N THR A 39 -10.67 -19.98 39.41
CA THR A 39 -10.44 -21.29 38.80
C THR A 39 -9.96 -21.19 37.36
N ILE A 40 -10.36 -20.14 36.63
CA ILE A 40 -9.91 -19.85 35.25
C ILE A 40 -8.54 -19.14 35.20
N GLY A 41 -8.01 -18.69 36.34
CA GLY A 41 -6.75 -17.93 36.41
C GLY A 41 -6.85 -16.55 35.76
N LYS A 42 -8.06 -15.95 35.78
CA LYS A 42 -8.34 -14.64 35.15
C LYS A 42 -8.56 -13.52 36.16
N LEU A 43 -8.21 -13.75 37.42
CA LEU A 43 -8.15 -12.70 38.43
C LEU A 43 -6.78 -12.02 38.45
N PRO A 44 -6.72 -10.68 38.67
CA PRO A 44 -5.48 -10.00 39.00
C PRO A 44 -4.84 -10.62 40.26
N ILE A 45 -3.52 -10.73 40.28
CA ILE A 45 -2.73 -11.33 41.38
C ILE A 45 -3.10 -10.70 42.75
N SER A 46 -3.34 -9.40 42.77
CA SER A 46 -3.75 -8.65 43.97
C SER A 46 -5.11 -9.05 44.54
N ILE A 47 -6.00 -9.61 43.71
CA ILE A 47 -7.33 -10.09 44.09
C ILE A 47 -7.29 -11.60 44.33
N SER A 48 -6.62 -12.35 43.45
CA SER A 48 -6.42 -13.80 43.55
C SER A 48 -5.81 -14.19 44.90
N SER A 49 -4.72 -13.54 45.32
CA SER A 49 -4.09 -13.76 46.64
C SER A 49 -5.02 -13.57 47.83
N ARG A 50 -6.10 -12.79 47.68
CA ARG A 50 -7.10 -12.56 48.74
C ARG A 50 -8.30 -13.49 48.62
N VAL A 51 -8.65 -13.90 47.41
CA VAL A 51 -9.81 -14.77 47.14
C VAL A 51 -9.45 -16.24 47.32
N ASN A 52 -8.21 -16.65 47.06
CA ASN A 52 -7.79 -18.05 47.05
C ASN A 52 -7.96 -18.72 48.44
N TYR A 53 -7.55 -18.05 49.52
CA TYR A 53 -7.50 -18.63 50.88
C TYR A 53 -8.81 -18.57 51.69
N LEU A 54 -9.88 -17.93 51.19
CA LEU A 54 -11.13 -17.77 51.94
C LEU A 54 -12.27 -18.58 51.31
N SER A 55 -13.15 -19.13 52.14
CA SER A 55 -14.41 -19.73 51.65
C SER A 55 -15.34 -18.64 51.09
N CYS A 56 -16.31 -19.03 50.28
CA CYS A 56 -17.36 -18.11 49.81
C CYS A 56 -18.09 -17.43 50.98
N ASN A 57 -18.31 -18.16 52.07
CA ASN A 57 -19.01 -17.64 53.24
C ASN A 57 -18.15 -16.60 54.00
N ASP A 58 -16.85 -16.86 54.17
CA ASP A 58 -15.94 -15.93 54.85
C ASP A 58 -15.75 -14.64 54.04
N LEU A 59 -15.68 -14.74 52.71
CA LEU A 59 -15.62 -13.57 51.83
C LEU A 59 -16.91 -12.76 51.89
N LEU A 60 -18.06 -13.43 51.93
CA LEU A 60 -19.35 -12.79 52.06
C LEU A 60 -19.46 -12.03 53.38
N GLU A 61 -19.12 -12.68 54.50
CA GLU A 61 -19.17 -12.08 55.83
C GLU A 61 -18.27 -10.84 55.88
N ARG A 62 -17.04 -10.93 55.36
CA ARG A 62 -16.14 -9.77 55.27
C ARG A 62 -16.69 -8.64 54.40
N PHE A 63 -17.40 -8.93 53.30
CA PHE A 63 -18.02 -7.90 52.48
C PHE A 63 -19.20 -7.22 53.17
N VAL A 64 -19.99 -7.98 53.92
CA VAL A 64 -21.12 -7.47 54.71
C VAL A 64 -20.62 -6.62 55.89
N SER A 65 -19.71 -7.15 56.70
CA SER A 65 -19.15 -6.48 57.88
C SER A 65 -18.45 -5.17 57.52
N ASN A 66 -17.75 -5.13 56.39
CA ASN A 66 -17.06 -3.93 55.91
C ASN A 66 -17.92 -3.01 55.04
N LYS A 67 -19.22 -3.33 54.83
CA LYS A 67 -20.13 -2.58 53.96
C LYS A 67 -19.50 -2.26 52.59
N ALA A 68 -18.89 -3.27 51.98
CA ALA A 68 -18.06 -3.12 50.80
C ALA A 68 -18.82 -2.43 49.65
N LYS A 69 -18.16 -1.49 48.96
CA LYS A 69 -18.70 -0.79 47.78
C LYS A 69 -17.86 -1.11 46.56
N PHE A 70 -18.50 -1.22 45.41
CA PHE A 70 -17.83 -1.54 44.15
C PHE A 70 -18.28 -0.57 43.07
N HIS A 71 -17.33 -0.15 42.22
CA HIS A 71 -17.68 0.56 41.00
C HIS A 71 -18.46 -0.37 40.06
N LYS A 72 -19.47 0.16 39.37
CA LYS A 72 -20.21 -0.57 38.32
C LYS A 72 -19.26 -1.18 37.28
N LYS A 73 -18.24 -0.41 36.85
CA LYS A 73 -17.20 -0.89 35.93
C LYS A 73 -16.40 -2.08 36.49
N CYS A 74 -16.06 -2.06 37.77
CA CYS A 74 -15.33 -3.15 38.42
C CYS A 74 -16.19 -4.41 38.56
N ARG A 75 -17.47 -4.26 38.94
CA ARG A 75 -18.42 -5.37 39.03
C ARG A 75 -18.65 -6.03 37.67
N ASN A 76 -18.86 -5.21 36.62
CA ASN A 76 -19.13 -5.71 35.28
C ASN A 76 -17.98 -6.55 34.70
N LYS A 77 -16.72 -6.30 35.11
CA LYS A 77 -15.57 -7.11 34.68
C LYS A 77 -15.68 -8.58 35.10
N TYR A 78 -16.35 -8.85 36.21
CA TYR A 78 -16.48 -10.19 36.78
C TYR A 78 -17.91 -10.72 36.71
N ASP A 79 -18.73 -10.19 35.80
CA ASP A 79 -20.09 -10.69 35.63
C ASP A 79 -20.13 -12.02 34.86
N LYS A 80 -21.25 -12.74 34.95
CA LYS A 80 -21.47 -14.07 34.36
C LYS A 80 -21.17 -14.08 32.85
N GLN A 81 -21.61 -13.05 32.12
CA GLN A 81 -21.34 -12.95 30.68
C GLN A 81 -19.83 -12.87 30.36
N HIS A 82 -19.05 -12.23 31.23
CA HIS A 82 -17.60 -12.14 31.07
C HIS A 82 -16.92 -13.45 31.46
N TYR A 83 -17.45 -14.15 32.46
CA TYR A 83 -17.00 -15.49 32.84
C TYR A 83 -17.21 -16.48 31.71
N ASP A 84 -18.41 -16.54 31.12
CA ASP A 84 -18.74 -17.48 30.04
C ASP A 84 -17.82 -17.27 28.82
N ARG A 85 -17.54 -16.00 28.47
CA ARG A 85 -16.59 -15.64 27.41
C ARG A 85 -15.15 -16.06 27.75
N ALA A 86 -14.71 -15.86 29.00
CA ALA A 86 -13.37 -16.24 29.44
C ALA A 86 -13.19 -17.77 29.51
N SER A 87 -14.22 -18.49 29.95
CA SER A 87 -14.26 -19.95 30.03
C SER A 87 -14.17 -20.61 28.65
N LYS A 88 -14.97 -20.13 27.68
CA LYS A 88 -14.90 -20.62 26.29
C LYS A 88 -13.51 -20.46 25.67
N LYS A 89 -12.84 -19.32 25.90
CA LYS A 89 -11.46 -19.11 25.43
C LYS A 89 -10.47 -20.09 26.04
N ARG A 90 -10.62 -20.47 27.31
CA ARG A 90 -9.73 -21.45 27.96
C ARG A 90 -9.96 -22.86 27.44
N LYS A 91 -11.21 -23.25 27.18
CA LYS A 91 -11.52 -24.56 26.56
C LYS A 91 -10.91 -24.71 25.16
N LEU A 92 -11.02 -23.67 24.34
CA LEU A 92 -10.40 -23.63 23.00
C LEU A 92 -8.86 -23.71 23.05
N SER A 93 -8.22 -23.26 24.14
CA SER A 93 -6.76 -23.37 24.30
C SER A 93 -6.29 -24.74 24.84
N SER A 94 -7.19 -25.57 25.37
CA SER A 94 -6.86 -26.89 25.92
C SER A 94 -7.17 -28.05 24.97
N GLU A 95 -8.02 -27.84 23.96
CA GLU A 95 -8.33 -28.81 22.92
C GLU A 95 -7.71 -28.34 21.60
N SER A 96 -6.43 -28.69 21.39
CA SER A 96 -5.74 -28.49 20.13
C SER A 96 -5.27 -29.83 19.56
N VAL A 97 -6.19 -30.60 18.98
CA VAL A 97 -5.92 -31.44 17.80
C VAL A 97 -7.21 -31.53 16.98
N SER A 98 -7.07 -31.32 15.67
CA SER A 98 -8.01 -31.52 14.56
C SER A 98 -8.85 -30.34 14.07
N ASP A 99 -8.69 -30.12 12.76
CA ASP A 99 -9.35 -29.19 11.87
C ASP A 99 -10.82 -28.97 12.18
N THR A 100 -11.22 -27.71 12.32
CA THR A 100 -12.59 -27.32 11.96
C THR A 100 -12.64 -25.85 11.58
N VAL A 101 -13.17 -25.64 10.38
CA VAL A 101 -13.49 -24.36 9.74
C VAL A 101 -14.16 -23.40 10.71
N LEU A 102 -13.55 -22.23 10.92
CA LEU A 102 -14.14 -21.13 11.67
C LEU A 102 -15.30 -20.52 10.87
N PRO A 103 -16.45 -20.19 11.50
CA PRO A 103 -17.55 -19.49 10.84
C PRO A 103 -17.12 -18.07 10.45
N PRO A 104 -17.68 -17.50 9.37
CA PRO A 104 -17.23 -16.22 8.85
C PRO A 104 -17.50 -15.12 9.88
N SER A 105 -16.42 -14.56 10.41
CA SER A 105 -16.49 -13.35 11.20
C SER A 105 -16.85 -12.20 10.27
N THR A 106 -18.03 -11.61 10.44
CA THR A 106 -18.50 -10.42 9.72
C THR A 106 -17.68 -9.15 10.01
N ARG A 107 -16.65 -9.25 10.85
CA ARG A 107 -15.65 -8.20 11.02
C ARG A 107 -14.30 -8.85 11.29
N ALA A 108 -13.62 -9.24 10.21
CA ALA A 108 -12.21 -9.56 10.26
C ALA A 108 -11.47 -8.35 10.84
N ARG A 109 -11.14 -8.40 12.15
CA ARG A 109 -9.91 -7.76 12.59
C ARG A 109 -8.84 -8.65 12.00
N TYR A 110 -8.18 -8.18 10.94
CA TYR A 110 -6.85 -8.64 10.60
C TYR A 110 -6.03 -8.53 11.88
N THR A 111 -5.95 -9.62 12.65
CA THR A 111 -4.81 -9.81 13.52
C THR A 111 -3.64 -9.81 12.54
N ALA A 112 -2.75 -8.82 12.66
CA ALA A 112 -1.51 -8.72 11.90
C ALA A 112 -0.74 -10.04 12.04
N GLN A 113 -1.09 -11.02 11.22
CA GLN A 113 -0.32 -12.21 11.02
C GLN A 113 0.85 -11.73 10.18
N ASN A 114 1.97 -11.44 10.85
CA ASN A 114 3.30 -11.30 10.27
C ASN A 114 3.33 -10.67 8.87
N PHE A 115 2.67 -9.53 8.65
CA PHE A 115 2.78 -8.82 7.39
C PHE A 115 4.15 -8.16 7.38
N GLN A 116 5.13 -8.88 6.83
CA GLN A 116 6.45 -8.32 6.58
C GLN A 116 6.28 -7.30 5.45
N PRO A 117 6.52 -6.00 5.70
CA PRO A 117 6.33 -5.01 4.68
C PRO A 117 7.35 -5.24 3.57
N LYS A 118 6.85 -5.40 2.34
CA LYS A 118 7.63 -5.77 1.16
C LYS A 118 7.65 -4.62 0.17
N CYS A 119 8.81 -4.37 -0.42
CA CYS A 119 8.96 -3.37 -1.46
C CYS A 119 8.29 -3.84 -2.77
N PHE A 120 7.43 -3.00 -3.32
CA PHE A 120 6.72 -3.20 -4.57
C PHE A 120 7.66 -3.39 -5.77
N PHE A 121 8.80 -2.68 -5.80
CA PHE A 121 9.75 -2.78 -6.91
C PHE A 121 10.64 -4.02 -6.85
N CYS A 122 11.26 -4.28 -5.69
CA CYS A 122 12.33 -5.27 -5.57
C CYS A 122 11.92 -6.58 -4.90
N ASP A 123 10.67 -6.66 -4.44
CA ASP A 123 10.11 -7.80 -3.75
C ASP A 123 10.84 -8.24 -2.46
N LYS A 124 11.71 -7.37 -1.92
CA LYS A 124 12.39 -7.64 -0.65
C LYS A 124 11.59 -7.11 0.51
N GLU A 125 11.49 -7.93 1.55
CA GLU A 125 11.01 -7.53 2.87
C GLU A 125 12.03 -6.57 3.50
N ASP A 126 11.54 -5.54 4.19
CA ASP A 126 12.37 -4.60 4.92
C ASP A 126 11.59 -4.04 6.11
N SER A 127 12.27 -3.34 7.01
CA SER A 127 11.63 -2.61 8.10
C SER A 127 10.69 -1.54 7.56
N ALA A 128 9.56 -1.32 8.26
CA ALA A 128 8.60 -0.28 7.91
C ALA A 128 9.20 1.13 7.86
N GLU A 129 10.33 1.37 8.54
CA GLU A 129 11.06 2.64 8.52
C GLU A 129 11.80 2.90 7.20
N ASN A 130 12.26 1.84 6.52
CA ASN A 130 12.99 1.92 5.26
C ASN A 130 12.07 1.98 4.03
N LEU A 131 10.81 1.63 4.22
CA LEU A 131 9.80 1.58 3.18
C LEU A 131 8.88 2.80 3.25
N THR A 132 8.67 3.42 2.10
CA THR A 132 7.76 4.55 1.96
C THR A 132 6.42 4.04 1.42
N LYS A 133 5.30 4.43 2.05
CA LYS A 133 3.96 4.13 1.54
C LYS A 133 3.62 5.08 0.38
N VAL A 134 3.03 4.56 -0.68
CA VAL A 134 2.50 5.38 -1.77
C VAL A 134 1.27 6.15 -1.27
N GLN A 135 1.26 7.46 -1.51
CA GLN A 135 0.20 8.36 -1.02
C GLN A 135 -0.54 9.09 -2.15
N THR A 136 -0.02 9.09 -3.38
CA THR A 136 -0.57 9.90 -4.48
C THR A 136 -0.74 9.08 -5.77
N LEU A 137 -1.87 9.29 -6.45
CA LEU A 137 -2.14 8.68 -7.77
C LEU A 137 -1.19 9.22 -8.83
N GLU A 138 -0.64 10.41 -8.63
CA GLU A 138 0.37 10.98 -9.52
C GLU A 138 1.64 10.13 -9.54
N LEU A 139 2.04 9.55 -8.40
CA LEU A 139 3.18 8.63 -8.33
C LEU A 139 2.88 7.36 -9.13
N ASP A 140 1.70 6.75 -8.97
CA ASP A 140 1.27 5.60 -9.79
C ASP A 140 1.36 5.91 -11.28
N ARG A 141 0.83 7.06 -11.71
CA ARG A 141 0.83 7.48 -13.11
C ARG A 141 2.25 7.63 -13.67
N LYS A 142 3.17 8.21 -12.89
CA LYS A 142 4.58 8.35 -13.27
C LYS A 142 5.29 7.01 -13.36
N VAL A 143 5.06 6.12 -12.40
CA VAL A 143 5.64 4.77 -12.38
C VAL A 143 5.12 3.94 -13.56
N ARG A 144 3.82 4.00 -13.86
CA ARG A 144 3.20 3.32 -15.01
C ARG A 144 3.76 3.81 -16.34
N ASN A 145 3.93 5.13 -16.49
CA ASN A 145 4.57 5.71 -17.68
C ASN A 145 6.03 5.23 -17.81
N ALA A 146 6.80 5.22 -16.72
CA ALA A 146 8.17 4.72 -16.73
C ALA A 146 8.23 3.23 -17.10
N ALA A 147 7.37 2.40 -16.51
CA ALA A 147 7.28 0.97 -16.80
C ALA A 147 6.94 0.69 -18.27
N ASN A 148 5.98 1.44 -18.84
CA ASN A 148 5.62 1.35 -20.26
C ASN A 148 6.78 1.73 -21.18
N HIS A 149 7.49 2.83 -20.89
CA HIS A 149 8.62 3.28 -21.71
C HIS A 149 9.84 2.36 -21.62
N LEU A 150 10.04 1.71 -20.48
CA LEU A 150 11.13 0.76 -20.24
C LEU A 150 10.76 -0.67 -20.67
N CYS A 151 9.50 -0.92 -21.06
CA CYS A 151 8.96 -2.26 -21.29
C CYS A 151 9.25 -3.21 -20.11
N ASP A 152 9.13 -2.72 -18.87
CA ASP A 152 9.38 -3.53 -17.67
C ASP A 152 8.16 -4.42 -17.39
N GLU A 153 8.14 -5.60 -18.01
CA GLU A 153 7.02 -6.55 -17.94
C GLU A 153 6.66 -6.95 -16.51
N MET A 154 7.67 -7.11 -15.64
CA MET A 154 7.45 -7.48 -14.25
C MET A 154 6.74 -6.35 -13.48
N LEU A 155 7.19 -5.11 -13.68
CA LEU A 155 6.55 -3.96 -13.06
C LEU A 155 5.14 -3.71 -13.61
N LEU A 156 4.93 -3.91 -14.91
CA LEU A 156 3.61 -3.81 -15.56
C LEU A 156 2.63 -4.86 -15.04
N ALA A 157 3.08 -6.10 -14.84
CA ALA A 157 2.26 -7.16 -14.25
C ALA A 157 1.78 -6.78 -12.85
N LYS A 158 2.67 -6.25 -11.98
CA LYS A 158 2.28 -5.77 -10.65
C LYS A 158 1.28 -4.61 -10.70
N LEU A 159 1.47 -3.67 -11.63
CA LEU A 159 0.57 -2.54 -11.84
C LEU A 159 -0.78 -2.92 -12.48
N SER A 160 -0.94 -4.16 -12.92
CA SER A 160 -2.21 -4.68 -13.44
C SER A 160 -3.16 -5.15 -12.33
N GLU A 161 -2.64 -5.47 -11.14
CA GLU A 161 -3.43 -5.88 -9.97
C GLU A 161 -4.29 -4.73 -9.42
N GLY A 162 -3.85 -3.49 -9.64
CA GLY A 162 -4.53 -2.27 -9.21
C GLY A 162 -3.61 -1.07 -9.25
N ASP A 163 -4.14 0.10 -8.90
CA ASP A 163 -3.28 1.25 -8.64
C ASP A 163 -2.45 1.03 -7.36
N MET A 164 -1.26 1.63 -7.31
CA MET A 164 -0.31 1.47 -6.20
C MET A 164 -0.89 1.85 -4.83
N ILE A 165 -1.96 2.67 -4.76
CA ILE A 165 -2.61 3.01 -3.49
C ILE A 165 -3.56 1.89 -3.06
N ALA A 166 -4.35 1.35 -4.00
CA ALA A 166 -5.31 0.29 -3.74
C ALA A 166 -4.63 -1.00 -3.26
N VAL A 167 -3.46 -1.33 -3.81
CA VAL A 167 -2.64 -2.46 -3.35
C VAL A 167 -1.78 -2.14 -2.13
N GLU A 168 -1.96 -0.96 -1.53
CA GLU A 168 -1.19 -0.46 -0.39
C GLU A 168 0.34 -0.54 -0.57
N ALA A 169 0.82 -0.24 -1.78
CA ALA A 169 2.21 -0.43 -2.15
C ALA A 169 3.17 0.33 -1.22
N LEU A 170 4.20 -0.39 -0.80
CA LEU A 170 5.36 0.14 -0.07
C LEU A 170 6.58 0.08 -0.98
N TYR A 171 7.48 1.05 -0.89
CA TYR A 171 8.65 1.06 -1.78
C TYR A 171 9.91 1.66 -1.15
N HIS A 172 11.05 1.19 -1.63
CA HIS A 172 12.34 1.82 -1.36
C HIS A 172 12.53 3.03 -2.29
N LYS A 173 12.90 4.18 -1.71
CA LYS A 173 13.19 5.40 -2.49
C LYS A 173 14.30 5.20 -3.52
N SER A 174 15.30 4.37 -3.21
CA SER A 174 16.40 4.04 -4.11
C SER A 174 15.94 3.37 -5.40
N TYR A 175 14.96 2.46 -5.33
CA TYR A 175 14.42 1.78 -6.50
C TYR A 175 13.57 2.69 -7.38
N LEU A 176 12.82 3.61 -6.78
CA LEU A 176 12.10 4.63 -7.53
C LEU A 176 13.07 5.54 -8.30
N SER A 177 14.13 6.00 -7.64
CA SER A 177 15.18 6.79 -8.30
C SER A 177 15.88 6.00 -9.41
N ALA A 178 16.18 4.71 -9.18
CA ALA A 178 16.79 3.85 -10.18
C ALA A 178 15.89 3.65 -11.41
N LEU A 179 14.58 3.50 -11.22
CA LEU A 179 13.61 3.42 -12.31
C LEU A 179 13.64 4.68 -13.18
N TYR A 180 13.60 5.86 -12.56
CA TYR A 180 13.66 7.13 -13.30
C TYR A 180 15.02 7.40 -13.94
N ASN A 181 16.11 6.91 -13.35
CA ASN A 181 17.44 6.97 -13.97
C ASN A 181 17.48 6.15 -15.24
N ARG A 182 17.01 4.89 -15.21
CA ARG A 182 16.91 4.04 -16.41
C ARG A 182 16.08 4.71 -17.50
N LEU A 183 14.95 5.33 -17.12
CA LEU A 183 14.10 6.05 -18.07
C LEU A 183 14.86 7.22 -18.71
N ARG A 184 15.61 8.00 -17.93
CA ARG A 184 16.43 9.09 -18.45
C ARG A 184 17.53 8.59 -19.37
N ASP A 185 18.19 7.49 -19.01
CA ASP A 185 19.23 6.88 -19.84
C ASP A 185 18.64 6.45 -21.19
N LEU A 186 17.45 5.84 -21.20
CA LEU A 186 16.75 5.48 -22.43
C LEU A 186 16.39 6.72 -23.29
N GLN A 187 16.00 7.82 -22.64
CA GLN A 187 15.68 9.07 -23.32
C GLN A 187 16.92 9.78 -23.88
N THR A 188 18.09 9.66 -23.25
CA THR A 188 19.34 10.22 -23.76
C THR A 188 19.96 9.35 -24.85
N THR A 189 19.71 8.03 -24.83
CA THR A 189 20.18 7.11 -25.88
C THR A 189 19.25 6.99 -27.08
N LYS A 190 17.98 7.42 -26.96
CA LYS A 190 17.12 7.56 -28.14
C LYS A 190 17.78 8.57 -29.08
N PRO A 191 18.09 8.18 -30.32
CA PRO A 191 18.68 9.12 -31.23
C PRO A 191 17.60 10.19 -31.46
N LYS A 192 17.97 11.47 -31.28
CA LYS A 192 17.06 12.61 -31.38
C LYS A 192 16.19 12.47 -32.64
N ALA A 193 15.01 13.09 -32.68
CA ALA A 193 14.20 13.22 -33.91
C ALA A 193 15.03 13.69 -35.13
N ASP A 194 16.15 14.38 -34.89
CA ASP A 194 17.18 14.71 -35.89
C ASP A 194 17.73 13.49 -36.65
N SER A 195 17.83 12.32 -36.02
CA SER A 195 18.36 11.09 -36.63
C SER A 195 17.36 10.40 -37.55
N GLU A 196 16.10 10.29 -37.14
CA GLU A 196 15.03 9.72 -37.98
C GLU A 196 14.78 10.64 -39.17
N ASN A 197 14.74 11.96 -38.94
CA ASN A 197 14.66 12.94 -40.02
C ASN A 197 15.89 12.86 -40.94
N ALA A 198 17.11 12.70 -40.42
CA ALA A 198 18.30 12.54 -41.26
C ALA A 198 18.29 11.25 -42.10
N ILE A 199 17.70 10.16 -41.57
CA ILE A 199 17.50 8.92 -42.32
C ILE A 199 16.48 9.15 -43.44
N ILE A 200 15.35 9.80 -43.15
CA ILE A 200 14.31 10.12 -44.13
C ILE A 200 14.85 11.06 -45.22
N GLU A 201 15.57 12.13 -44.85
CA GLU A 201 16.26 13.03 -45.79
C GLU A 201 17.22 12.26 -46.71
N GLY A 202 17.92 11.26 -46.16
CA GLY A 202 18.79 10.37 -46.93
C GLY A 202 18.05 9.48 -47.94
N ILE A 203 16.91 8.91 -47.55
CA ILE A 203 16.04 8.08 -48.41
C ILE A 203 15.48 8.92 -49.56
N VAL A 204 14.89 10.07 -49.23
CA VAL A 204 14.30 10.98 -50.23
C VAL A 204 15.34 11.45 -51.24
N LEU A 205 16.55 11.78 -50.78
CA LEU A 205 17.62 12.20 -51.68
C LEU A 205 18.08 11.07 -52.61
N ALA A 206 18.12 9.82 -52.12
CA ALA A 206 18.43 8.66 -52.96
C ALA A 206 17.36 8.43 -54.03
N GLU A 207 16.08 8.61 -53.70
CA GLU A 207 14.96 8.47 -54.63
C GLU A 207 15.01 9.52 -55.75
N ILE A 208 15.29 10.78 -55.42
CA ILE A 208 15.46 11.83 -56.44
C ILE A 208 16.68 11.55 -57.33
N LEU A 209 17.78 11.07 -56.75
CA LEU A 209 18.95 10.69 -57.53
C LEU A 209 18.64 9.51 -58.47
N ASP A 210 17.81 8.56 -58.04
CA ASP A 210 17.37 7.46 -58.88
C ASP A 210 16.49 7.94 -60.03
N TYR A 211 15.52 8.80 -59.74
CA TYR A 211 14.70 9.48 -60.77
C TYR A 211 15.58 10.20 -61.80
N LEU A 212 16.58 10.97 -61.36
CA LEU A 212 17.51 11.68 -62.24
C LEU A 212 18.34 10.73 -63.11
N LYS A 213 18.81 9.61 -62.54
CA LYS A 213 19.57 8.58 -63.28
C LYS A 213 18.70 7.89 -64.32
N ASN A 214 17.49 7.49 -63.94
CA ASN A 214 16.54 6.82 -64.82
C ASN A 214 16.10 7.72 -65.97
N TYR A 215 15.87 9.00 -65.69
CA TYR A 215 15.54 9.98 -66.73
C TYR A 215 16.71 10.22 -67.69
N LYS A 216 17.95 10.30 -67.18
CA LYS A 216 19.14 10.39 -68.03
C LYS A 216 19.33 9.16 -68.92
N ALA A 217 18.95 7.98 -68.44
CA ALA A 217 19.06 6.74 -69.21
C ALA A 217 17.99 6.64 -70.33
N SER A 218 16.86 7.34 -70.20
CA SER A 218 15.75 7.28 -71.15
C SER A 218 15.75 8.39 -72.20
N THR A 219 16.59 9.43 -72.05
CA THR A 219 16.68 10.55 -73.00
C THR A 219 17.95 10.51 -73.85
N GLU A 220 17.81 10.66 -75.18
CA GLU A 220 18.94 10.76 -76.11
C GLU A 220 19.78 12.05 -75.94
N THR A 221 19.21 13.08 -75.31
CA THR A 221 19.86 14.38 -75.04
C THR A 221 20.24 14.53 -73.57
N ILE A 222 21.19 15.41 -73.26
CA ILE A 222 21.60 15.70 -71.87
C ILE A 222 20.43 16.40 -71.17
N PRO A 223 19.80 15.79 -70.15
CA PRO A 223 18.65 16.39 -69.49
C PRO A 223 19.08 17.56 -68.61
N VAL A 224 18.33 18.66 -68.69
CA VAL A 224 18.52 19.87 -67.88
C VAL A 224 17.37 19.98 -66.88
N PHE A 225 17.68 19.99 -65.59
CA PHE A 225 16.70 20.11 -64.52
C PHE A 225 16.75 21.50 -63.89
N LYS A 226 15.59 22.12 -63.67
CA LYS A 226 15.53 23.35 -62.87
C LYS A 226 15.67 22.98 -61.40
N LEU A 227 16.49 23.74 -60.69
CA LEU A 227 16.67 23.56 -59.24
C LEU A 227 15.39 23.80 -58.44
N SER A 228 14.47 24.63 -58.96
CA SER A 228 13.12 24.80 -58.41
C SER A 228 12.32 23.51 -58.41
N ASP A 229 12.44 22.73 -59.49
CA ASP A 229 11.63 21.55 -59.72
C ASP A 229 12.16 20.39 -58.86
N LEU A 230 13.48 20.29 -58.70
CA LEU A 230 14.12 19.37 -57.76
C LEU A 230 13.77 19.68 -56.31
N LYS A 231 13.70 20.97 -55.94
CA LYS A 231 13.21 21.39 -54.62
C LYS A 231 11.76 20.95 -54.41
N SER A 232 10.89 21.14 -55.40
CA SER A 232 9.48 20.73 -55.30
C SER A 232 9.34 19.21 -55.15
N LEU A 233 10.09 18.43 -55.92
CA LEU A 233 10.15 16.96 -55.82
C LEU A 233 10.61 16.51 -54.43
N TYR A 234 11.67 17.13 -53.91
CA TYR A 234 12.18 16.86 -52.56
C TYR A 234 11.15 17.14 -51.47
N LEU A 235 10.45 18.28 -51.54
CA LEU A 235 9.39 18.62 -50.60
C LEU A 235 8.18 17.69 -50.70
N GLN A 236 7.85 17.23 -51.91
CA GLN A 236 6.77 16.27 -52.12
C GLN A 236 7.09 14.92 -51.46
N CYS A 237 8.27 14.37 -51.76
CA CYS A 237 8.70 13.11 -51.16
C CYS A 237 8.76 13.21 -49.62
N LEU A 238 9.32 14.30 -49.06
CA LEU A 238 9.33 14.50 -47.60
C LEU A 238 7.92 14.47 -46.96
N LYS A 239 6.90 15.00 -47.65
CA LYS A 239 5.51 14.90 -47.19
C LYS A 239 4.98 13.47 -47.23
N GLU A 240 5.30 12.72 -48.28
CA GLU A 240 4.88 11.32 -48.44
C GLU A 240 5.47 10.42 -47.35
N TYR A 241 6.70 10.69 -46.90
CA TYR A 241 7.33 10.00 -45.77
C TYR A 241 6.95 10.58 -44.39
N GLY A 242 5.96 11.46 -44.30
CA GLY A 242 5.40 11.95 -43.04
C GLY A 242 6.24 13.00 -42.30
N CYS A 243 7.26 13.58 -42.94
CA CYS A 243 8.16 14.56 -42.32
C CYS A 243 7.61 16.00 -42.49
N LEU A 244 6.48 16.28 -41.82
CA LEU A 244 5.76 17.57 -41.91
C LEU A 244 6.40 18.70 -41.06
N ASP A 245 7.30 18.37 -40.14
CA ASP A 245 7.95 19.31 -39.20
C ASP A 245 9.19 20.02 -39.80
N LEU A 246 9.69 19.59 -40.95
CA LEU A 246 10.71 20.34 -41.68
C LEU A 246 10.02 21.55 -42.31
N CYS A 247 10.12 22.73 -41.67
CA CYS A 247 9.59 23.99 -42.19
C CYS A 247 9.94 24.15 -43.67
N MET A 248 8.96 23.90 -44.54
CA MET A 248 9.06 23.89 -45.99
C MET A 248 9.56 25.23 -46.58
N GLU A 249 9.59 26.27 -45.76
CA GLU A 249 10.01 27.63 -46.11
C GLU A 249 11.54 27.80 -46.18
N ASN A 250 12.34 26.91 -45.56
CA ASN A 250 13.78 27.15 -45.36
C ASN A 250 14.73 26.25 -46.18
N ILE A 251 14.24 25.33 -47.01
CA ILE A 251 15.11 24.48 -47.85
C ILE A 251 15.59 25.26 -49.08
N HIS A 252 16.91 25.34 -49.26
CA HIS A 252 17.53 26.07 -50.37
C HIS A 252 17.55 25.22 -51.65
N SER A 253 17.20 25.80 -52.80
CA SER A 253 17.16 25.07 -54.08
C SER A 253 18.53 24.58 -54.56
N THR A 254 19.61 25.21 -54.10
CA THR A 254 20.99 24.80 -54.40
C THR A 254 21.63 23.93 -53.32
N ARG A 255 21.01 23.81 -52.14
CA ARG A 255 21.55 23.08 -50.98
C ARG A 255 20.44 22.38 -50.21
N LEU A 256 19.93 21.29 -50.80
CA LEU A 256 18.76 20.56 -50.30
C LEU A 256 18.96 19.94 -48.89
N LYS A 257 20.21 19.77 -48.44
CA LYS A 257 20.58 19.17 -47.15
C LYS A 257 20.95 20.19 -46.06
N GLU A 258 21.08 21.48 -46.38
CA GLU A 258 21.47 22.48 -45.40
C GLU A 258 20.25 23.18 -44.80
N LYS A 259 20.05 23.04 -43.48
CA LYS A 259 19.14 23.90 -42.72
C LYS A 259 19.83 25.24 -42.46
N ARG A 260 19.13 26.36 -42.65
CA ARG A 260 19.61 27.65 -42.11
C ARG A 260 19.57 27.56 -40.58
N THR A 261 20.74 27.69 -39.98
CA THR A 261 20.92 27.94 -38.54
C THR A 261 20.24 29.23 -38.12
#